data_AF-A0A966CGH8-F1
#
_entry.id   AF-A0A966CGH8-F1
#
_cell.length_a   1.000
_cell.length_b   1.000
_cell.length_c   1.000
_cell.angle_alpha   90.00
_cell.angle_beta   90.00
_cell.angle_gamma   90.00
#
_symmetry.space_group_name_H-M   'P 1'
#
loop_
_entity.id
_entity.type
_entity.pdbx_description
1 polymer ?
#
loop_
_entity_poly.entity_id
_entity_poly.type
_entity_poly.pdbx_seq_one_letter_code
_entity_poly.pdbx_strand_id
1 'polypeptide(L)'
;PKVKRTFETQAQDAESLLVAFLSELVYALEQEGVIFDEFDVQVEGTKLKVEMSGAPILSLTKAIKAVTYHNLQVRPTARGYEVEIVFDV
;
A
#
# COMPACT_ATOMS: atom_id res chain seq x y z
N PRO A 1 -10.87 15.15 11.13
CA PRO A 1 -11.80 13.99 11.08
C PRO A 1 -11.08 12.77 10.53
N LYS A 2 -11.24 11.58 11.13
CA LYS A 2 -10.66 10.35 10.57
C LYS A 2 -11.45 9.93 9.32
N VAL A 3 -10.75 9.71 8.23
CA VAL A 3 -11.26 9.14 6.98
C VAL A 3 -11.12 7.63 7.07
N LYS A 4 -12.17 6.89 6.70
CA LYS A 4 -12.13 5.43 6.58
C LYS A 4 -12.34 5.04 5.14
N ARG A 5 -11.60 4.05 4.66
CA ARG A 5 -11.68 3.53 3.29
C ARG A 5 -11.51 2.01 3.33
N THR A 6 -12.18 1.33 2.41
CA THR A 6 -11.95 -0.08 2.12
C THR A 6 -11.42 -0.18 0.70
N PHE A 7 -10.31 -0.88 0.53
CA PHE A 7 -9.71 -1.17 -0.77
C PHE A 7 -9.70 -2.68 -0.99
N GLU A 8 -10.18 -3.10 -2.16
CA GLU A 8 -10.20 -4.51 -2.55
C GLU A 8 -9.59 -4.63 -3.94
N THR A 9 -8.69 -5.60 -4.11
CA THR A 9 -8.05 -5.86 -5.40
C THR A 9 -7.75 -7.34 -5.59
N GLN A 10 -7.57 -7.74 -6.84
CA GLN A 10 -7.15 -9.08 -7.23
C GLN A 10 -6.00 -8.97 -8.24
N ALA A 11 -4.93 -9.73 -8.02
CA ALA A 11 -3.78 -9.75 -8.91
C ALA A 11 -3.19 -11.16 -9.07
N GLN A 12 -2.21 -11.32 -9.95
CA GLN A 12 -1.70 -12.65 -10.31
C GLN A 12 -0.78 -13.25 -9.25
N ASP A 13 -0.12 -12.42 -8.44
CA ASP A 13 0.83 -12.79 -7.40
C ASP A 13 0.84 -11.78 -6.24
N ALA A 14 1.57 -12.10 -5.17
CA ALA A 14 1.64 -11.29 -3.95
C ALA A 14 2.33 -9.94 -4.21
N GLU A 15 3.34 -9.94 -5.08
CA GLU A 15 4.05 -8.76 -5.53
C GLU A 15 3.11 -7.74 -6.19
N SER A 16 2.26 -8.20 -7.10
CA SER A 16 1.28 -7.36 -7.78
C SER A 16 0.19 -6.85 -6.83
N LEU A 17 -0.24 -7.66 -5.85
CA LEU A 17 -1.16 -7.21 -4.81
C LEU A 17 -0.55 -6.07 -3.98
N LEU A 18 0.72 -6.22 -3.58
CA LEU A 18 1.44 -5.24 -2.79
C LEU A 18 1.62 -3.93 -3.56
N VAL A 19 2.01 -4.00 -4.84
CA VAL A 19 2.14 -2.79 -5.67
C VAL A 19 0.79 -2.10 -5.84
N ALA A 20 -0.27 -2.84 -6.17
CA ALA A 20 -1.60 -2.25 -6.30
C ALA A 20 -2.06 -1.52 -5.03
N PHE A 21 -1.81 -2.12 -3.86
CA PHE A 21 -2.12 -1.50 -2.58
C PHE A 21 -1.31 -0.23 -2.32
N LEU A 22 0.01 -0.28 -2.49
CA LEU A 22 0.85 0.90 -2.25
C LEU A 22 0.56 2.02 -3.26
N SER A 23 0.22 1.68 -4.51
CA SER A 23 -0.23 2.65 -5.50
C SER A 23 -1.53 3.34 -5.09
N GLU A 24 -2.49 2.63 -4.48
CA GLU A 24 -3.71 3.25 -3.93
C GLU A 24 -3.38 4.25 -2.82
N LEU A 25 -2.41 3.94 -1.93
CA LEU A 25 -1.99 4.88 -0.89
C LEU A 25 -1.36 6.15 -1.47
N VAL A 26 -0.52 6.00 -2.50
CA VAL A 26 0.08 7.13 -3.21
C VAL A 26 -1.01 7.96 -3.90
N TYR A 27 -1.97 7.31 -4.55
CA TYR A 27 -3.11 7.98 -5.19
C TYR A 27 -3.93 8.81 -4.19
N ALA A 28 -4.29 8.23 -3.04
CA ALA A 28 -5.03 8.92 -2.00
C ALA A 28 -4.27 10.15 -1.46
N LEU A 29 -2.95 10.04 -1.34
CA LEU A 29 -2.11 11.17 -0.95
C LEU A 29 -2.08 12.26 -2.04
N GLU A 30 -1.81 11.91 -3.29
CA GLU A 30 -1.61 12.89 -4.37
C GLU A 30 -2.91 13.57 -4.81
N GLN A 31 -4.00 12.81 -4.90
CA GLN A 31 -5.26 13.31 -5.44
C GLN A 31 -6.19 13.84 -4.35
N GLU A 32 -6.14 13.27 -3.15
CA GLU A 32 -7.07 13.62 -2.06
C GLU A 32 -6.38 14.29 -0.88
N GLY A 33 -5.04 14.28 -0.81
CA GLY A 33 -4.30 14.81 0.32
C GLY A 33 -4.50 14.00 1.60
N VAL A 34 -4.88 12.72 1.49
CA VAL A 34 -5.18 11.85 2.63
C VAL A 34 -4.06 10.83 2.81
N ILE A 35 -3.62 10.63 4.06
CA ILE A 35 -2.76 9.51 4.43
C ILE A 35 -3.53 8.55 5.32
N PHE A 36 -3.11 7.28 5.29
CA PHE A 36 -3.62 6.23 6.17
C PHE A 36 -2.48 5.73 7.06
N ASP A 37 -2.77 5.53 8.34
CA ASP A 37 -1.81 5.08 9.36
C ASP A 37 -2.27 3.81 10.11
N GLU A 38 -3.54 3.42 9.94
CA GLU A 38 -4.11 2.20 10.47
C GLU A 38 -4.61 1.32 9.33
N PHE A 39 -4.24 0.04 9.36
CA PHE A 39 -4.58 -0.94 8.32
C PHE A 39 -5.00 -2.27 8.95
N ASP A 40 -6.16 -2.78 8.52
CA ASP A 40 -6.56 -4.18 8.71
C ASP A 40 -6.51 -4.86 7.34
N VAL A 41 -5.58 -5.80 7.19
CA VAL A 41 -5.21 -6.40 5.90
C VAL A 41 -5.58 -7.88 5.89
N GLN A 42 -6.36 -8.29 4.90
CA GLN A 42 -6.76 -9.67 4.67
C GLN A 42 -6.30 -10.09 3.28
N VAL A 43 -5.54 -11.19 3.21
CA VAL A 43 -5.05 -11.76 1.95
C VAL A 43 -5.54 -13.18 1.81
N GLU A 44 -6.25 -13.46 0.72
CA GLU A 44 -6.77 -14.79 0.38
C GLU A 44 -6.32 -15.18 -1.02
N GLY A 45 -5.20 -15.91 -1.09
CA GLY A 45 -4.59 -16.31 -2.35
C GLY A 45 -4.19 -15.11 -3.20
N THR A 46 -4.96 -14.84 -4.25
CA THR A 46 -4.74 -13.74 -5.21
C THR A 46 -5.58 -12.51 -4.94
N LYS A 47 -6.29 -12.46 -3.80
CA LYS A 47 -7.13 -11.32 -3.41
C LYS A 47 -6.59 -10.63 -2.18
N LEU A 48 -6.71 -9.32 -2.17
CA LEU A 48 -6.37 -8.44 -1.06
C LEU A 48 -7.59 -7.59 -0.71
N LYS A 49 -7.92 -7.54 0.57
CA LYS A 49 -8.85 -6.58 1.16
C LYS A 49 -8.12 -5.82 2.26
N VAL A 50 -8.23 -4.50 2.24
CA VAL A 50 -7.67 -3.63 3.26
C VAL A 50 -8.72 -2.65 3.75
N GLU A 51 -8.99 -2.67 5.03
CA GLU A 51 -9.68 -1.57 5.71
C GLU A 51 -8.63 -0.61 6.25
N MET A 52 -8.71 0.65 5.86
CA MET A 52 -7.73 1.67 6.21
C MET A 52 -8.39 2.89 6.84
N SER A 53 -7.68 3.47 7.80
CA SER A 53 -8.12 4.58 8.62
C SER A 53 -7.01 5.63 8.64
N GLY A 54 -7.38 6.90 8.47
CA GLY A 54 -6.44 7.94 8.10
C GLY A 54 -6.99 9.36 8.30
N ALA A 55 -6.27 10.35 7.80
CA ALA A 55 -6.66 11.75 7.87
C ALA A 55 -6.05 12.59 6.74
N PRO A 56 -6.68 13.73 6.39
CA PRO A 56 -6.05 14.72 5.51
C PRO A 56 -4.75 15.26 6.13
N ILE A 57 -3.75 15.53 5.29
CA ILE A 57 -2.49 16.13 5.73
C ILE A 57 -2.49 17.63 5.49
N LEU A 58 -1.72 18.36 6.32
CA LEU A 58 -1.51 19.79 6.14
C LEU A 58 -0.30 20.11 5.25
N SER A 59 0.71 19.23 5.22
CA SER A 59 1.93 19.43 4.45
C SER A 59 2.68 18.12 4.22
N LEU A 60 3.21 17.93 3.01
CA LEU A 60 4.04 16.79 2.64
C LEU A 60 5.52 17.21 2.59
N THR A 61 6.38 16.59 3.40
CA THR A 61 7.81 16.94 3.43
C THR A 61 8.60 16.31 2.27
N LYS A 62 8.19 15.13 1.80
CA LYS A 62 8.78 14.43 0.65
C LYS A 62 7.70 13.56 0.02
N ALA A 63 7.45 13.74 -1.27
CA ALA A 63 6.49 12.92 -1.99
C ALA A 63 7.13 11.59 -2.40
N ILE A 64 6.34 10.52 -2.35
CA ILE A 64 6.65 9.26 -3.04
C ILE A 64 5.91 9.35 -4.37
N LYS A 65 6.65 9.36 -5.48
CA LYS A 65 6.08 9.51 -6.83
C LYS A 65 5.56 8.20 -7.38
N ALA A 66 6.22 7.10 -7.06
CA ALA A 66 5.83 5.79 -7.54
C ALA A 66 6.35 4.66 -6.65
N VAL A 67 5.58 3.58 -6.62
CA VAL A 67 6.00 2.28 -6.11
C VAL A 67 6.46 1.49 -7.32
N THR A 68 7.72 1.06 -7.32
CA THR A 68 8.28 0.33 -8.47
C THR A 68 8.32 -1.17 -8.19
N TYR A 69 8.21 -1.97 -9.25
CA TYR A 69 8.48 -3.41 -9.22
C TYR A 69 9.98 -3.72 -9.13
N HIS A 70 10.86 -2.72 -9.02
CA HIS A 70 12.29 -2.93 -9.12
C HIS A 70 12.81 -3.75 -7.93
N ASN A 71 13.25 -4.99 -8.23
CA ASN A 71 13.71 -5.97 -7.24
C ASN A 71 12.67 -6.36 -6.17
N LEU A 72 11.38 -6.11 -6.44
CA LEU A 72 10.31 -6.42 -5.51
C LEU A 72 10.06 -7.93 -5.51
N GLN A 73 10.34 -8.58 -4.38
CA GLN A 73 10.15 -10.01 -4.21
C GLN A 73 9.68 -10.31 -2.79
N VAL A 74 8.51 -10.93 -2.66
CA VAL A 74 7.99 -11.35 -1.36
C VAL A 74 8.58 -12.71 -1.02
N ARG A 75 9.48 -12.75 -0.04
CA ARG A 75 10.23 -13.95 0.35
C ARG A 75 9.68 -14.53 1.65
N PRO A 76 9.42 -15.85 1.72
CA PRO A 76 9.16 -16.51 2.99
C PRO A 76 10.45 -16.55 3.82
N THR A 77 10.32 -16.30 5.11
CA THR A 77 11.39 -16.35 6.10
C THR A 77 10.92 -17.17 7.30
N ALA A 78 11.84 -17.52 8.20
CA ALA A 78 11.47 -18.21 9.45
C ALA A 78 10.51 -17.40 10.35
N ARG A 79 10.32 -16.11 10.08
CA ARG A 79 9.47 -15.19 10.86
C ARG A 79 8.19 -14.78 10.14
N GLY A 80 7.93 -15.31 8.94
CA GLY A 80 6.79 -14.93 8.11
C GLY A 80 7.24 -14.56 6.70
N TYR A 81 6.85 -13.39 6.21
CA TYR A 81 7.20 -12.91 4.88
C TYR A 81 7.97 -11.59 4.98
N GLU A 82 8.88 -11.36 4.04
CA GLU A 82 9.69 -10.16 3.96
C GLU A 82 9.80 -9.70 2.51
N VAL A 83 9.84 -8.39 2.28
CA VAL A 83 9.95 -7.78 0.95
C VAL A 83 10.81 -6.54 1.03
N GLU A 84 11.65 -6.33 0.02
CA GLU A 84 12.40 -5.10 -0.19
C GLU A 84 11.71 -4.28 -1.29
N ILE A 85 11.41 -3.02 -1.00
CA ILE A 85 10.67 -2.13 -1.91
C ILE A 85 11.47 -0.85 -2.11
N VAL A 86 11.67 -0.47 -3.36
CA VAL A 86 12.30 0.80 -3.74
C VAL A 86 11.23 1.79 -4.19
N PHE A 87 11.16 2.90 -3.46
CA PHE A 87 10.29 4.03 -3.77
C PHE A 87 11.03 5.07 -4.62
N ASP A 88 10.36 5.58 -5.65
CA ASP A 88 10.81 6.78 -6.37
C ASP A 88 10.28 8.04 -5.67
N VAL A 89 11.12 9.06 -5.49
CA VAL A 89 10.84 10.26 -4.66
C VAL A 89 11.11 11.58 -5.40
#